data_AF-A0A936SD52-F1
#
_entry.id   AF-A0A936SD52-F1
#
_cell.length_a   1.000
_cell.length_b   1.000
_cell.length_c   1.000
_cell.angle_alpha   90.00
_cell.angle_beta   90.00
_cell.angle_gamma   90.00
#
_symmetry.space_group_name_H-M   'P 1'
#
loop_
_entity.id
_entity.type
_entity.pdbx_description
1 polymer ?
#
loop_
_entity_poly.entity_id
_entity_poly.type
_entity_poly.pdbx_seq_one_letter_code
_entity_poly.pdbx_strand_id
1 'polypeptide(L)'
;MIQAQLRPEHGTASQPSSSQGTSSAGAPQSSVMPGIVACSNCNSRFAEGVKFCGRCGSGSFIMVSPGEAGGTFPCPRCAARLQDGARFCGRCGLNTAPQVQPTSIAVGFTSTYQNPLPAQAERLCRRCGNNYPAHIKFCGRCGISL
;
A
#
# COMPACT_ATOMS: atom_id res chain seq x y z
N MET A 1 32.44 -15.50 -63.15
CA MET A 1 31.10 -14.89 -63.02
C MET A 1 30.15 -15.87 -62.35
N ILE A 2 29.94 -15.71 -61.04
CA ILE A 2 29.07 -16.53 -60.19
C ILE A 2 27.64 -15.95 -60.23
N GLN A 3 26.69 -16.66 -60.83
CA GLN A 3 25.26 -16.29 -60.76
C GLN A 3 24.62 -17.00 -59.57
N ALA A 4 24.39 -16.24 -58.49
CA ALA A 4 23.56 -16.65 -57.37
C ALA A 4 22.08 -16.54 -57.77
N GLN A 5 21.38 -17.67 -57.82
CA GLN A 5 19.93 -17.72 -58.04
C GLN A 5 19.23 -17.42 -56.70
N LEU A 6 18.68 -16.21 -56.57
CA LEU A 6 17.88 -15.76 -55.43
C LEU A 6 16.46 -16.34 -55.52
N ARG A 7 15.98 -16.91 -54.41
CA ARG A 7 14.66 -17.52 -54.26
C ARG A 7 13.60 -16.41 -54.06
N PRO A 8 12.42 -16.45 -54.73
CA PRO A 8 11.36 -15.48 -54.49
C PRO A 8 10.49 -15.87 -53.28
N GLU A 9 10.37 -14.93 -52.34
CA GLU A 9 9.42 -14.92 -51.22
C GLU A 9 8.08 -14.35 -51.70
N HIS A 10 7.02 -15.16 -51.79
CA HIS A 10 5.60 -14.76 -51.81
C HIS A 10 4.81 -16.04 -51.47
N GLY A 11 4.19 -16.22 -50.30
CA GLY A 11 3.22 -15.36 -49.65
C GLY A 11 1.82 -15.94 -49.86
N THR A 12 1.39 -16.95 -49.09
CA THR A 12 -0.03 -17.35 -49.02
C THR A 12 -0.43 -17.87 -47.62
N ALA A 13 -1.17 -17.01 -46.93
CA ALA A 13 -2.31 -17.30 -46.05
C ALA A 13 -2.13 -18.25 -44.85
N SER A 14 -1.58 -17.73 -43.75
CA SER A 14 -2.06 -18.11 -42.42
C SER A 14 -3.35 -17.32 -42.16
N GLN A 15 -4.51 -17.97 -42.30
CA GLN A 15 -5.79 -17.39 -41.87
C GLN A 15 -5.78 -17.24 -40.34
N PRO A 16 -5.96 -16.05 -39.75
CA PRO A 16 -6.50 -15.96 -38.40
C PRO A 16 -8.01 -16.23 -38.46
N SER A 17 -8.48 -17.22 -37.71
CA SER A 17 -9.91 -17.42 -37.47
C SER A 17 -10.52 -16.14 -36.92
N SER A 18 -11.43 -15.54 -37.69
CA SER A 18 -12.30 -14.46 -37.24
C SER A 18 -13.11 -14.94 -36.04
N SER A 19 -12.65 -14.57 -34.85
CA SER A 19 -13.42 -14.74 -33.63
C SER A 19 -14.54 -13.71 -33.68
N GLN A 20 -15.69 -14.12 -34.20
CA GLN A 20 -16.92 -13.32 -34.16
C GLN A 20 -17.36 -13.18 -32.70
N GLY A 21 -16.84 -12.15 -32.03
CA GLY A 21 -17.35 -11.68 -30.76
C GLY A 21 -18.67 -10.97 -31.01
N THR A 22 -19.77 -11.68 -30.77
CA THR A 22 -21.13 -11.10 -30.73
C THR A 22 -21.17 -9.98 -29.69
N SER A 23 -21.04 -8.74 -30.16
CA SER A 23 -21.29 -7.56 -29.33
C SER A 23 -22.79 -7.35 -29.31
N SER A 24 -23.49 -8.14 -28.51
CA SER A 24 -24.90 -7.91 -28.22
C SER A 24 -24.99 -6.66 -27.34
N ALA A 25 -25.22 -5.53 -28.00
CA ALA A 25 -25.64 -4.30 -27.37
C ALA A 25 -27.05 -4.47 -26.77
N GLY A 26 -27.24 -4.02 -25.54
CA GLY A 26 -28.57 -3.65 -25.05
C GLY A 26 -28.88 -3.95 -23.59
N ALA A 27 -28.48 -3.05 -22.67
CA ALA A 27 -29.43 -2.27 -21.86
C ALA A 27 -28.69 -1.24 -20.97
N PRO A 28 -29.08 0.05 -21.02
CA PRO A 28 -28.63 1.07 -20.08
C PRO A 28 -29.60 1.10 -18.90
N GLN A 29 -29.21 0.53 -17.76
CA GLN A 29 -29.97 0.66 -16.52
C GLN A 29 -29.01 0.91 -15.37
N SER A 30 -29.02 2.18 -14.97
CA SER A 30 -28.69 2.68 -13.64
C SER A 30 -27.20 2.81 -13.32
N SER A 31 -26.78 4.07 -13.37
CA SER A 31 -25.66 4.69 -12.66
C SER A 31 -25.76 4.49 -11.13
N VAL A 32 -25.99 3.27 -10.66
CA VAL A 32 -25.75 2.93 -9.26
C VAL A 32 -24.26 2.82 -9.15
N MET A 33 -23.62 3.84 -8.57
CA MET A 33 -22.21 3.79 -8.21
C MET A 33 -21.96 2.46 -7.49
N PRO A 34 -21.13 1.58 -8.05
CA PRO A 34 -20.79 0.34 -7.40
C PRO A 34 -20.22 0.60 -5.99
N GLY A 35 -20.89 0.12 -4.95
CA GLY A 35 -20.39 0.13 -3.58
C GLY A 35 -19.06 -0.63 -3.46
N ILE A 36 -18.00 0.03 -3.00
CA ILE A 36 -16.69 -0.62 -2.85
C ILE A 36 -16.75 -1.58 -1.65
N VAL A 37 -16.30 -2.82 -1.85
CA VAL A 37 -16.12 -3.81 -0.77
C VAL A 37 -14.64 -4.11 -0.57
N ALA A 38 -14.22 -4.32 0.67
CA ALA A 38 -12.86 -4.74 1.00
C ALA A 38 -12.85 -6.18 1.50
N CYS A 39 -11.87 -6.97 1.06
CA CYS A 39 -11.68 -8.33 1.57
C CYS A 39 -11.32 -8.27 3.05
N SER A 40 -12.04 -9.01 3.90
CA SER A 40 -11.76 -9.02 5.36
C SER A 40 -10.43 -9.71 5.72
N ASN A 41 -9.88 -10.52 4.82
CA ASN A 41 -8.65 -11.27 5.05
C ASN A 41 -7.38 -10.52 4.62
N CYS A 42 -7.41 -9.80 3.50
CA CYS A 42 -6.24 -9.12 2.94
C CYS A 42 -6.47 -7.63 2.62
N ASN A 43 -7.62 -7.09 3.01
CA ASN A 43 -8.01 -5.67 2.88
C ASN A 43 -7.94 -5.10 1.45
N SER A 44 -7.91 -5.97 0.43
CA SER A 44 -7.91 -5.56 -0.97
C SER A 44 -9.31 -5.10 -1.37
N ARG A 45 -9.38 -4.00 -2.13
CA ARG A 45 -10.63 -3.33 -2.52
C ARG A 45 -11.14 -3.85 -3.86
N PHE A 46 -12.44 -4.09 -3.95
CA PHE A 46 -13.13 -4.60 -5.11
C PHE A 46 -14.48 -3.89 -5.27
N ALA A 47 -15.08 -3.96 -6.46
CA ALA A 47 -16.48 -3.59 -6.64
C ALA A 47 -17.40 -4.58 -5.92
N GLU A 48 -18.57 -4.16 -5.48
CA GLU A 48 -19.62 -5.05 -5.00
C GLU A 48 -19.98 -6.09 -6.07
N GLY A 49 -20.43 -7.26 -5.62
CA GLY A 49 -20.77 -8.38 -6.50
C GLY A 49 -19.63 -9.36 -6.76
N VAL A 50 -18.39 -9.07 -6.32
CA VAL A 50 -17.31 -10.06 -6.37
C VAL A 50 -17.59 -11.25 -5.43
N LYS A 51 -17.43 -12.47 -5.93
CA LYS A 51 -17.68 -13.70 -5.14
C LYS A 51 -16.46 -14.18 -4.36
N PHE A 52 -15.25 -13.85 -4.83
CA PHE A 52 -13.99 -14.29 -4.24
C PHE A 52 -12.92 -13.22 -4.42
N CYS A 53 -12.03 -13.12 -3.44
CA CYS A 53 -10.90 -12.20 -3.50
C CYS A 53 -9.86 -12.77 -4.45
N GLY A 54 -9.58 -12.07 -5.56
CA GLY A 54 -8.54 -12.49 -6.52
C GLY A 54 -7.11 -12.52 -5.95
N ARG A 55 -6.90 -12.02 -4.72
CA ARG A 55 -5.59 -11.97 -4.06
C ARG A 55 -5.37 -13.08 -3.03
N CYS A 56 -6.41 -13.47 -2.29
CA CYS A 56 -6.29 -14.45 -1.20
C CYS A 56 -7.34 -15.58 -1.26
N GLY A 57 -8.24 -15.58 -2.24
CA GLY A 57 -9.27 -16.60 -2.41
C GLY A 57 -10.44 -16.54 -1.40
N SER A 58 -10.39 -15.62 -0.43
CA SER A 58 -11.46 -15.48 0.57
C SER A 58 -12.74 -14.90 -0.05
N GLY A 59 -13.89 -15.46 0.33
CA GLY A 59 -15.23 -14.95 -0.04
C GLY A 59 -15.80 -13.93 0.94
N SER A 60 -15.03 -13.53 1.96
CA SER A 60 -15.48 -12.62 3.00
C SER A 60 -15.11 -11.18 2.67
N PHE A 61 -16.12 -10.33 2.58
CA PHE A 61 -15.98 -8.93 2.23
C PHE A 61 -16.75 -8.05 3.20
N ILE A 62 -16.24 -6.84 3.42
CA ILE A 62 -16.83 -5.82 4.25
C ILE A 62 -17.17 -4.64 3.35
N MET A 63 -18.39 -4.10 3.48
CA MET A 63 -18.79 -2.91 2.74
C MET A 63 -17.96 -1.73 3.22
N VAL A 64 -17.28 -1.05 2.29
CA VAL A 64 -16.53 0.17 2.57
C VAL A 64 -17.26 1.29 1.85
N SER A 65 -18.11 2.00 2.57
CA SER A 65 -18.76 3.20 2.07
C SER A 65 -17.68 4.18 1.58
N PRO A 66 -17.79 4.72 0.36
CA PRO A 66 -16.85 5.72 -0.16
C PRO A 66 -16.87 7.07 0.60
N GLY A 67 -17.49 7.14 1.78
CA GLY A 67 -17.66 8.34 2.59
C GLY A 67 -17.15 8.28 4.04
N GLU A 68 -16.64 7.14 4.54
CA GLU A 68 -16.28 7.01 5.96
C GLU A 68 -14.79 6.78 6.25
N ALA A 69 -13.95 6.94 5.24
CA ALA A 69 -12.54 7.23 5.42
C ALA A 69 -12.22 8.34 4.41
N GLY A 70 -12.12 9.61 4.80
CA GLY A 70 -11.77 10.08 6.12
C GLY A 70 -11.47 11.57 6.21
N GLY A 71 -10.99 11.93 7.39
CA GLY A 71 -10.74 13.32 7.76
C GLY A 71 -9.70 13.96 6.83
N THR A 72 -10.01 15.15 6.34
CA THR A 72 -8.99 15.98 5.70
C THR A 72 -8.03 16.49 6.77
N PHE A 73 -6.76 16.09 6.71
CA PHE A 73 -5.75 16.52 7.66
C PHE A 73 -4.84 17.61 7.06
N PRO A 74 -4.37 18.57 7.86
CA PRO A 74 -3.41 19.56 7.38
C PRO A 74 -2.03 18.92 7.18
N CYS A 75 -1.35 19.28 6.09
CA CYS A 75 0.01 18.87 5.83
C CYS A 75 0.94 19.39 6.94
N PRO A 76 1.80 18.56 7.56
CA PRO A 76 2.74 19.04 8.57
C PRO A 76 3.83 19.95 8.00
N ARG A 77 4.04 19.96 6.67
CA ARG A 77 5.05 20.80 6.02
C ARG A 77 4.50 22.13 5.49
N CYS A 78 3.26 22.16 5.00
CA CYS A 78 2.72 23.34 4.31
C CYS A 78 1.27 23.70 4.67
N ALA A 79 0.69 23.03 5.68
CA ALA A 79 -0.69 23.18 6.13
C ALA A 79 -1.77 22.99 5.04
N ALA A 80 -1.40 22.52 3.84
CA ALA A 80 -2.34 22.19 2.79
C ALA A 80 -3.33 21.12 3.26
N ARG A 81 -4.58 21.19 2.82
CA ARG A 81 -5.60 20.20 3.09
C ARG A 81 -5.30 18.92 2.30
N LEU A 82 -5.02 17.81 2.98
CA LEU A 82 -4.82 16.50 2.37
C LEU A 82 -6.00 15.58 2.69
N GLN A 83 -6.39 14.79 1.69
CA GLN A 83 -7.34 13.70 1.88
C GLN A 83 -6.67 12.58 2.68
N ASP A 84 -7.43 11.91 3.53
CA ASP A 84 -6.97 10.66 4.13
C ASP A 84 -6.68 9.63 3.01
N GLY A 85 -5.62 8.84 3.19
CA GLY A 85 -5.14 7.96 2.12
C GLY A 85 -4.28 8.64 1.05
N ALA A 86 -4.14 9.97 1.04
CA ALA A 86 -3.18 10.64 0.17
C ALA A 86 -1.75 10.22 0.52
N ARG A 87 -1.06 9.59 -0.44
CA ARG A 87 0.35 9.16 -0.27
C ARG A 87 1.32 10.33 -0.33
N PHE A 88 0.92 11.43 -0.96
CA PHE A 88 1.74 12.62 -1.12
C PHE A 88 0.89 13.89 -1.00
N CYS A 89 1.48 14.96 -0.46
CA CYS A 89 0.92 16.29 -0.49
C CYS A 89 1.04 16.88 -1.90
N GLY A 90 -0.09 17.22 -2.55
CA GLY A 90 -0.08 17.86 -3.87
C GLY A 90 0.54 19.26 -3.92
N ARG A 91 0.73 19.94 -2.77
CA ARG A 91 1.37 21.27 -2.72
C ARG A 91 2.87 21.24 -2.45
N CYS A 92 3.35 20.35 -1.57
CA CYS A 92 4.75 20.35 -1.15
C CYS A 92 5.49 19.04 -1.44
N GLY A 93 4.81 18.02 -1.99
CA GLY A 93 5.40 16.72 -2.32
C GLY A 93 5.77 15.86 -1.12
N LEU A 94 5.40 16.25 0.11
CA LEU A 94 5.65 15.42 1.29
C LEU A 94 4.91 14.09 1.18
N ASN A 95 5.61 12.97 1.38
CA ASN A 95 4.96 11.66 1.48
C ASN A 95 4.19 11.56 2.81
N THR A 96 2.89 11.29 2.73
CA THR A 96 1.95 11.24 3.85
C THR A 96 1.28 9.87 3.95
N ALA A 97 1.96 8.81 3.49
CA ALA A 97 1.44 7.44 3.56
C ALA A 97 0.84 7.18 4.96
N PRO A 98 -0.46 6.84 5.03
CA PRO A 98 -1.14 6.65 6.29
C PRO A 98 -0.49 5.45 6.97
N GLN A 99 0.28 5.71 8.01
CA GLN A 99 0.51 4.71 9.03
C GLN A 99 -0.87 4.48 9.63
N VAL A 100 -1.53 3.40 9.24
CA VAL A 100 -2.72 2.89 9.91
C VAL A 100 -2.26 2.60 11.33
N GLN A 101 -2.36 3.60 12.19
CA GLN A 101 -2.07 3.48 13.60
C GLN A 101 -3.37 2.88 14.16
N PRO A 102 -3.44 1.58 14.47
CA PRO A 102 -4.58 1.05 15.18
C PRO A 102 -4.68 1.87 16.47
N THR A 103 -5.78 2.59 16.56
CA THR A 103 -6.15 3.52 17.59
C THR A 103 -5.81 2.93 18.94
N SER A 104 -4.91 3.57 19.66
CA SER A 104 -4.66 3.33 21.07
C SER A 104 -5.96 3.59 21.83
N ILE A 105 -6.69 2.52 22.12
CA ILE A 105 -7.86 2.57 23.00
C ILE A 105 -7.34 2.97 24.38
N ALA A 106 -7.65 4.21 24.75
CA ALA A 106 -7.55 4.69 26.12
C ALA A 106 -8.57 3.94 26.97
N VAL A 107 -8.16 2.80 27.54
CA VAL A 107 -8.77 2.30 28.76
C VAL A 107 -7.90 2.79 29.91
N GLY A 108 -8.41 3.81 30.61
CA GLY A 108 -7.89 4.20 31.90
C GLY A 108 -8.03 3.02 32.85
N PHE A 109 -6.92 2.36 33.15
CA PHE A 109 -6.80 1.52 34.33
C PHE A 109 -5.63 2.03 35.13
N THR A 110 -5.96 2.79 36.17
CA THR A 110 -5.06 3.07 37.28
C THR A 110 -4.77 1.75 37.97
N SER A 111 -3.68 1.07 37.60
CA SER A 111 -3.14 0.04 38.48
C SER A 111 -1.62 -0.02 38.33
N THR A 112 -1.02 0.45 39.41
CA THR A 112 0.37 0.38 39.80
C THR A 112 0.92 -1.04 39.65
N TYR A 113 1.40 -1.39 38.45
CA TYR A 113 2.36 -2.47 38.27
C TYR A 113 3.64 -1.86 37.71
N GLN A 114 4.41 -1.30 38.64
CA GLN A 114 5.81 -1.00 38.46
C GLN A 114 6.53 -2.32 38.19
N ASN A 115 6.67 -2.69 36.92
CA ASN A 115 7.66 -3.67 36.52
C ASN A 115 8.99 -2.89 36.40
N PRO A 116 9.97 -3.06 37.30
CA PRO A 116 11.27 -2.44 37.10
C PRO A 116 11.87 -3.07 35.85
N LEU A 117 11.83 -2.32 34.73
CA LEU A 117 12.57 -2.68 33.54
C LEU A 117 14.02 -2.93 33.97
N PRO A 118 14.62 -4.08 33.64
CA PRO A 118 16.00 -4.33 33.98
C PRO A 118 16.82 -3.20 33.35
N ALA A 119 17.65 -2.55 34.17
CA ALA A 119 18.59 -1.54 33.75
C ALA A 119 19.55 -2.16 32.73
N GLN A 120 19.13 -2.24 31.46
CA GLN A 120 20.02 -2.44 30.34
C GLN A 120 20.98 -1.27 30.40
N ALA A 121 22.20 -1.54 30.86
CA ALA A 121 23.23 -0.54 31.09
C ALA A 121 23.51 0.15 29.75
N GLU A 122 22.86 1.29 29.54
CA GLU A 122 22.98 2.01 28.31
C GLU A 122 24.35 2.68 28.26
N ARG A 123 25.08 2.45 27.18
CA ARG A 123 26.42 3.03 26.98
C ARG A 123 26.30 4.31 26.16
N LEU A 124 26.98 5.33 26.62
CA LEU A 124 27.06 6.62 25.95
C LEU A 124 28.27 6.66 25.03
N CYS A 125 28.08 7.10 23.78
CA CYS A 125 29.22 7.37 22.90
C CYS A 125 30.01 8.59 23.42
N ARG A 126 31.28 8.37 23.80
CA ARG A 126 32.20 9.43 24.27
C ARG A 126 32.39 10.59 23.28
N ARG A 127 32.15 10.38 21.98
CA ARG A 127 32.35 11.40 20.93
C ARG A 127 31.10 12.20 20.59
N CYS A 128 29.91 11.60 20.60
CA CYS A 128 28.68 12.28 20.19
C CYS A 128 27.57 12.31 21.24
N GLY A 129 27.75 11.67 22.40
CA GLY A 129 26.78 11.67 23.49
C GLY A 129 25.52 10.82 23.24
N ASN A 130 25.44 10.11 22.12
CA ASN A 130 24.30 9.23 21.84
C ASN A 130 24.30 8.01 22.78
N ASN A 131 23.10 7.64 23.22
CA ASN A 131 22.79 6.48 24.03
C ASN A 131 22.66 5.22 23.16
N TYR A 132 23.25 4.10 23.57
CA TYR A 132 23.23 2.84 22.83
C TYR A 132 23.07 1.63 23.76
N PRO A 133 22.16 0.68 23.45
CA PRO A 133 21.91 -0.48 24.30
C PRO A 133 23.16 -1.35 24.43
N ALA A 134 23.26 -2.09 25.55
CA ALA A 134 24.47 -2.81 25.95
C ALA A 134 25.04 -3.82 24.91
N HIS A 135 24.21 -4.30 23.97
CA HIS A 135 24.64 -5.23 22.91
C HIS A 135 25.36 -4.53 21.75
N ILE A 136 25.33 -3.19 21.69
CA ILE A 136 25.98 -2.41 20.66
C ILE A 136 27.43 -2.13 21.08
N LYS A 137 28.39 -2.54 20.26
CA LYS A 137 29.82 -2.38 20.51
C LYS A 137 30.40 -1.10 19.90
N PHE A 138 29.76 -0.55 18.87
CA PHE A 138 30.26 0.56 18.08
C PHE A 138 29.19 1.62 17.87
N CYS A 139 29.58 2.89 17.90
CA CYS A 139 28.72 4.00 17.57
C CYS A 139 28.46 4.02 16.06
N GLY A 140 27.23 3.72 15.63
CA GLY A 140 26.83 3.79 14.22
C GLY A 140 26.95 5.18 13.58
N ARG A 141 27.17 6.23 14.39
CA ARG A 141 27.37 7.61 13.91
C ARG A 141 28.84 8.02 13.83
N CYS A 142 29.67 7.59 14.78
CA CYS A 142 31.07 8.00 14.89
C CYS A 142 32.08 6.92 14.48
N GLY A 143 31.65 5.66 14.32
CA GLY A 143 32.50 4.52 13.99
C GLY A 143 33.42 4.05 15.13
N ILE A 144 33.38 4.69 16.30
CA ILE A 144 34.21 4.33 17.46
C ILE A 144 33.54 3.29 18.33
N SER A 145 34.31 2.55 19.13
CA SER A 145 33.78 1.70 20.19
C SER A 145 33.13 2.51 21.30
N LEU A 146 32.05 1.98 21.87
CA LEU A 146 31.29 2.56 22.99
C LEU A 146 31.90 2.24 24.35
#